data_AF-A0A8K1DAF9-F1
#
_entry.id   AF-A0A8K1DAF9-F1
#
_cell.length_a   1.000
_cell.length_b   1.000
_cell.length_c   1.000
_cell.angle_alpha   90.00
_cell.angle_beta   90.00
_cell.angle_gamma   90.00
#
_symmetry.space_group_name_H-M   'P 1'
#
loop_
_entity.id
_entity.type
_entity.pdbx_description
1 polymer ?
#
loop_
_entity_poly.entity_id
_entity_poly.type
_entity_poly.pdbx_seq_one_letter_code
_entity_poly.pdbx_strand_id
1 'polypeptide(L)'
;QGNWSEWSPWGLCTPPCGASPTRSRSRECRPILPKYSPTVPNVGSAGTSNVSFWGEARPRCPPLQGERLRLQENKPCRNVRGCPPPG
;
A
#
# COMPACT_ATOMS: atom_id res chain seq x y z
N GLN A 1 -8.14 -12.98 7.24
CA GLN A 1 -6.90 -12.77 8.02
C GLN A 1 -5.92 -11.99 7.15
N GLY A 2 -4.97 -11.27 7.72
CA GLY A 2 -3.98 -10.52 6.96
C GLY A 2 -2.59 -10.54 7.60
N ASN A 3 -1.59 -10.09 6.85
CA ASN A 3 -0.27 -9.78 7.36
C ASN A 3 0.06 -8.31 7.12
N TRP A 4 0.92 -7.73 7.95
CA TRP A 4 1.47 -6.41 7.65
C TRP A 4 2.44 -6.54 6.47
N SER A 5 2.30 -5.67 5.49
CA SER A 5 3.29 -5.54 4.42
C SER A 5 4.62 -5.04 4.97
N GLU A 6 5.68 -5.22 4.20
CA GLU A 6 6.88 -4.41 4.36
C GLU A 6 6.55 -2.93 4.26
N TRP A 7 7.42 -2.10 4.82
CA TRP A 7 7.32 -0.66 4.67
C TRP A 7 7.40 -0.28 3.19
N SER A 8 6.53 0.62 2.75
CA SER A 8 6.69 1.29 1.48
C SER A 8 8.04 2.02 1.44
N PRO A 9 8.58 2.27 0.25
CA PRO A 9 9.58 3.32 0.07
C PRO A 9 9.09 4.62 0.72
N TRP A 10 10.05 5.45 1.15
CA TRP A 10 9.72 6.80 1.55
C TRP A 10 9.14 7.56 0.37
N GLY A 11 8.00 8.21 0.58
CA GLY A 11 7.41 9.14 -0.36
C GLY A 11 8.28 10.38 -0.56
N LEU A 12 7.85 11.21 -1.50
CA LEU A 12 8.47 12.51 -1.74
C LEU A 12 8.30 13.41 -0.51
N CYS A 13 9.18 14.40 -0.42
CA CYS A 13 9.03 15.49 0.51
C CYS A 13 7.86 16.37 0.06
N THR A 14 6.87 16.53 0.93
CA THR A 14 5.71 17.38 0.70
C THR A 14 5.64 18.45 1.80
N PRO A 15 5.60 19.75 1.46
CA PRO A 15 5.82 20.29 0.10
C PRO A 15 7.24 20.03 -0.43
N PRO A 16 7.48 20.07 -1.76
CA PRO A 16 8.80 19.78 -2.34
C PRO A 16 9.83 20.89 -2.07
N CYS A 17 9.37 22.10 -1.78
CA CYS A 17 10.17 23.27 -1.46
C CYS A 17 9.49 24.08 -0.35
N GLY A 18 10.23 25.01 0.26
CA GLY A 18 9.69 25.86 1.32
C GLY A 18 9.76 25.22 2.70
N ALA A 19 8.85 25.63 3.59
CA ALA A 19 8.96 25.35 5.02
C ALA A 19 8.48 23.93 5.41
N SER A 20 9.21 23.31 6.34
CA SER A 20 8.86 22.06 7.03
C SER A 20 8.41 20.89 6.13
N PRO A 21 9.16 20.55 5.08
CA PRO A 21 8.87 19.43 4.21
C PRO A 21 8.99 18.11 4.99
N THR A 22 7.99 17.24 4.82
CA THR A 22 7.97 15.92 5.45
C THR A 22 7.82 14.84 4.39
N ARG A 23 8.45 13.69 4.64
CA ARG A 23 8.23 12.48 3.87
C ARG A 23 7.52 11.46 4.74
N SER A 24 6.65 10.68 4.12
CA SER A 24 5.91 9.62 4.79
C SER A 24 6.26 8.26 4.17
N ARG A 25 6.18 7.20 4.96
CA ARG A 25 6.11 5.83 4.48
C ARG A 25 4.96 5.12 5.18
N SER A 26 4.38 4.12 4.55
CA SER A 26 3.31 3.33 5.16
C SER A 26 3.51 1.84 4.97
N ARG A 27 2.95 1.08 5.89
CA ARG A 27 2.70 -0.35 5.71
C ARG A 27 1.23 -0.61 5.91
N GLU A 28 0.72 -1.61 5.22
CA GLU A 28 -0.70 -1.92 5.16
C GLU A 28 -0.94 -3.35 5.59
N CYS A 29 -2.05 -3.57 6.26
CA CYS A 29 -2.56 -4.90 6.52
C CYS A 29 -3.06 -5.48 5.19
N ARG A 30 -2.28 -6.38 4.59
CA ARG A 30 -2.63 -7.04 3.33
C ARG A 30 -3.40 -8.33 3.59
N PRO A 31 -4.46 -8.62 2.81
CA PRO A 31 -5.21 -9.87 2.94
C PRO A 31 -4.35 -11.06 2.52
N ILE A 32 -4.42 -12.13 3.30
CA ILE A 32 -3.94 -13.44 2.86
C ILE A 32 -5.05 -14.03 1.99
N LEU A 33 -4.82 -14.08 0.67
CA LEU A 33 -5.76 -14.66 -0.26
C LEU A 33 -5.86 -16.18 -0.07
N PRO A 34 -7.05 -16.77 -0.21
CA PRO A 34 -7.20 -18.22 -0.15
C PRO A 34 -6.45 -18.88 -1.32
N LYS A 35 -5.95 -20.09 -1.10
CA LYS A 35 -5.24 -20.90 -2.10
C LYS A 35 -6.23 -21.55 -3.08
N TYR A 36 -6.98 -20.75 -3.81
CA TYR A 36 -7.83 -21.23 -4.91
C TYR A 36 -7.03 -21.35 -6.21
N SER A 37 -7.46 -22.24 -7.09
CA SER A 37 -6.86 -22.38 -8.41
C SER A 37 -7.03 -21.07 -9.21
N PRO A 38 -5.96 -20.53 -9.82
CA PRO A 38 -6.08 -19.38 -10.72
C PRO A 38 -6.68 -19.77 -12.07
N THR A 39 -6.95 -21.06 -12.30
CA THR A 39 -7.58 -21.57 -13.52
C THR A 39 -8.78 -22.45 -13.19
N VAL A 40 -9.83 -22.32 -13.99
CA VAL A 40 -11.02 -23.18 -13.92
C VAL A 40 -11.28 -23.84 -15.27
N PRO A 41 -11.72 -25.11 -15.31
CA PRO A 41 -12.13 -25.74 -16.55
C PRO A 41 -13.42 -25.08 -17.04
N ASN A 42 -13.50 -24.86 -18.36
CA ASN A 42 -14.70 -24.31 -18.96
C ASN A 42 -15.78 -25.40 -19.06
N VAL A 43 -17.04 -25.02 -18.84
CA VAL A 43 -18.19 -25.91 -19.03
C VAL A 43 -18.75 -25.67 -20.43
N GLY A 44 -18.74 -26.71 -21.27
CA GLY A 44 -19.26 -26.65 -22.65
C GLY A 44 -18.28 -26.14 -23.70
N SER A 45 -17.07 -25.74 -23.32
CA SER A 45 -15.97 -25.48 -24.26
C SER A 45 -14.69 -26.18 -23.79
N ALA A 46 -13.88 -26.64 -24.75
CA ALA A 46 -12.58 -27.21 -24.43
C ALA A 46 -11.64 -26.10 -23.95
N GLY A 47 -11.02 -26.27 -22.78
CA GLY A 47 -9.99 -25.38 -22.26
C GLY A 47 -10.18 -24.94 -20.81
N THR A 48 -9.30 -24.05 -20.35
CA THR A 48 -9.29 -23.47 -19.00
C THR A 48 -9.26 -21.95 -19.08
N SER A 49 -9.96 -21.28 -18.16
CA SER A 49 -9.97 -19.82 -18.05
C SER A 49 -9.23 -19.36 -16.81
N ASN A 50 -8.48 -18.24 -16.92
CA ASN A 50 -7.84 -17.59 -15.79
C ASN A 50 -8.87 -16.82 -14.95
N VAL A 51 -8.81 -16.97 -13.64
CA VAL A 51 -9.65 -16.26 -12.67
C VAL A 51 -8.78 -15.46 -11.72
N SER A 52 -9.24 -14.26 -11.39
CA SER A 52 -8.59 -13.34 -10.46
C SER A 52 -9.54 -13.00 -9.33
N PHE A 53 -9.00 -12.69 -8.15
CA PHE A 53 -9.81 -12.15 -7.06
C PHE A 53 -10.12 -10.66 -7.31
N TRP A 54 -11.35 -10.23 -7.02
CA TRP A 54 -11.78 -8.84 -7.11
C TRP A 54 -12.48 -8.37 -5.83
N GLY A 55 -12.40 -7.06 -5.55
CA GLY A 55 -13.08 -6.40 -4.43
C GLY A 55 -12.16 -5.87 -3.32
N GLU A 56 -12.75 -5.14 -2.38
CA GLU A 56 -12.05 -4.57 -1.21
C GLU A 56 -12.11 -5.55 -0.02
N ALA A 57 -11.02 -6.27 0.21
CA ALA A 57 -10.92 -7.18 1.35
C ALA A 57 -10.84 -6.39 2.67
N ARG A 58 -11.44 -6.94 3.74
CA ARG A 58 -11.27 -6.45 5.13
C ARG A 58 -10.36 -7.38 5.93
N PRO A 59 -9.02 -7.26 5.78
CA PRO A 59 -8.09 -8.13 6.48
C PRO A 59 -8.05 -7.83 7.98
N ARG A 60 -7.68 -8.85 8.76
CA ARG A 60 -7.51 -8.75 10.21
C ARG A 60 -6.04 -9.03 10.53
N CYS A 61 -5.31 -8.00 10.92
CA CYS A 61 -3.92 -8.08 11.38
C CYS A 61 -3.83 -7.80 12.89
N PRO A 62 -2.78 -8.30 13.58
CA PRO A 62 -2.48 -7.87 14.94
C PRO A 62 -2.26 -6.34 15.00
N PRO A 63 -2.72 -5.67 16.06
CA PRO A 63 -2.52 -4.23 16.21
C PRO A 63 -1.04 -3.89 16.28
N LEU A 64 -0.63 -2.83 15.57
CA LEU A 64 0.75 -2.40 15.49
C LEU A 64 0.80 -0.90 15.77
N GLN A 65 1.40 -0.50 16.90
CA GLN A 65 1.36 0.88 17.39
C GLN A 65 -0.07 1.45 17.50
N GLY A 66 -1.05 0.60 17.85
CA GLY A 66 -2.46 0.97 17.95
C GLY A 66 -3.25 0.83 16.64
N GLU A 67 -2.58 0.78 15.49
CA GLU A 67 -3.22 0.68 14.17
C GLU A 67 -3.54 -0.76 13.76
N ARG A 68 -4.62 -0.95 12.98
CA ARG A 68 -5.09 -2.28 12.55
C ARG A 68 -5.16 -2.48 11.04
N LEU A 69 -5.14 -1.40 10.25
CA LEU A 69 -5.28 -1.44 8.79
C LEU A 69 -4.11 -0.79 8.07
N ARG A 70 -3.68 0.40 8.51
CA ARG A 70 -2.57 1.14 7.89
C ARG A 70 -1.76 1.83 8.97
N LEU A 71 -0.45 1.66 8.95
CA LEU A 71 0.46 2.41 9.80
C LEU A 71 1.28 3.34 8.94
N GLN A 72 1.28 4.63 9.26
CA GLN A 72 2.05 5.65 8.57
C GLN A 72 3.12 6.22 9.50
N GLU A 73 4.34 6.37 8.99
CA GLU A 73 5.45 7.03 9.68
C GLU A 73 5.85 8.28 8.90
N ASN A 74 5.99 9.40 9.60
CA ASN A 74 6.40 10.68 9.02
C ASN A 74 7.79 11.07 9.53
N LYS A 75 8.64 11.60 8.65
CA LYS A 75 9.97 12.10 9.01
C LYS A 75 10.25 13.43 8.31
N PRO A 76 10.85 14.42 8.99
CA PRO A 76 11.23 15.67 8.36
C PRO A 76 12.32 15.45 7.30
N CYS A 77 12.18 16.14 6.18
CA CYS A 77 13.21 16.22 5.17
C CYS A 77 14.30 17.22 5.59
N ARG A 78 15.54 16.93 5.22
CA ARG A 78 16.71 17.76 5.57
C ARG A 78 17.16 18.56 4.34
N ASN A 79 17.70 19.76 4.58
CA ASN A 79 18.31 20.63 3.57
C ASN A 79 17.39 20.97 2.38
N VAL A 80 16.14 21.30 2.66
CA VAL A 80 15.19 21.64 1.59
C VAL A 80 15.35 23.09 1.15
N ARG A 81 15.30 23.28 -0.16
CA ARG A 81 15.48 24.58 -0.81
C ARG A 81 14.20 25.42 -0.75
N GLY A 82 14.38 26.74 -0.75
CA GLY A 82 13.28 27.67 -0.96
C GLY A 82 12.61 27.44 -2.30
N CYS A 83 11.30 27.71 -2.37
CA CYS A 83 10.59 27.64 -3.65
C CYS A 83 11.03 28.80 -4.54
N PRO A 84 11.24 28.56 -5.85
CA PRO A 84 11.36 29.66 -6.81
C PRO A 84 10.03 30.46 -6.85
N PRO A 85 10.08 31.76 -7.17
CA PRO A 85 8.86 32.55 -7.33
C PRO A 85 7.99 31.97 -8.46
N PRO A 86 6.65 32.05 -8.35
CA PRO A 86 5.78 31.71 -9.46
C PRO A 86 6.11 32.60 -10.66
N GLY A 87 6.31 31.97 -11.82
CA GLY A 87 6.55 32.65 -13.11
C GLY A 87 5.26 33.09 -13.78
#